data_AF-A0A6C0B7N1-F1
#
_entry.id   AF-A0A6C0B7N1-F1
#
_cell.length_a   1.000
_cell.length_b   1.000
_cell.length_c   1.000
_cell.angle_alpha   90.00
_cell.angle_beta   90.00
_cell.angle_gamma   90.00
#
_symmetry.space_group_name_H-M   'P 1'
#
loop_
_entity.id
_entity.type
_entity.pdbx_description
1 polymer ?
#
loop_
_entity_poly.entity_id
_entity_poly.type
_entity_poly.pdbx_seq_one_letter_code
_entity_poly.pdbx_strand_id
1 'polypeptide(L)'
;MRVSLILLSAFQTNALSNRLVPRKLCRDCKHFIAHKEKCAIFGDTDFVNGSHDYNYAKSTRKNEDKCGEEAKYFEENTNKIVTVPYYFILNAAATYWPLTPLLVLLVIYASSLYKLTNPTN
;
A
#
# COMPACT_ATOMS: atom_id res chain seq x y z
N MET A 1 -61.44 -11.91 35.00
CA MET A 1 -60.12 -11.26 35.11
C MET A 1 -59.26 -11.68 33.93
N ARG A 2 -59.23 -10.89 32.86
CA ARG A 2 -58.39 -11.13 31.67
C ARG A 2 -57.10 -10.37 31.89
N VAL A 3 -56.12 -11.03 32.51
CA VAL A 3 -54.80 -10.44 32.74
C VAL A 3 -54.08 -10.41 31.40
N SER A 4 -53.93 -9.18 30.91
CA SER A 4 -53.14 -8.70 29.80
C SER A 4 -51.86 -9.49 29.56
N LEU A 5 -51.88 -10.39 28.58
CA LEU A 5 -50.72 -11.10 28.04
C LEU A 5 -50.22 -10.47 26.72
N ILE A 6 -50.47 -9.16 26.53
CA ILE A 6 -50.12 -8.41 25.31
C ILE A 6 -48.82 -7.60 25.48
N LEU A 7 -48.22 -7.56 26.68
CA LEU A 7 -47.08 -6.69 26.98
C LEU A 7 -45.67 -7.27 26.70
N LEU A 8 -45.55 -8.33 25.90
CA LEU A 8 -44.24 -8.93 25.57
C LEU A 8 -43.70 -8.58 24.17
N SER A 9 -44.37 -7.73 23.39
CA SER A 9 -43.92 -7.37 22.03
C SER A 9 -43.21 -6.02 21.89
N ALA A 10 -42.91 -5.31 22.99
CA ALA A 10 -42.39 -3.93 22.92
C ALA A 10 -40.87 -3.77 23.13
N PHE A 11 -40.06 -4.80 22.89
CA PHE A 11 -38.60 -4.68 22.87
C PHE A 11 -38.02 -5.23 21.55
N GLN A 12 -38.46 -4.68 20.43
CA GLN A 12 -37.60 -4.61 19.26
C GLN A 12 -36.89 -3.26 19.32
N THR A 13 -35.75 -3.24 20.00
CA THR A 13 -34.80 -2.15 19.88
C THR A 13 -34.45 -2.01 18.40
N ASN A 14 -34.74 -0.84 17.84
CA ASN A 14 -34.18 -0.43 16.56
C ASN A 14 -32.67 -0.36 16.74
N ALA A 15 -31.98 -1.49 16.56
CA ALA A 15 -30.57 -1.49 16.26
C ALA A 15 -30.45 -0.81 14.90
N LEU A 16 -30.32 0.52 14.92
CA LEU A 16 -29.87 1.28 13.77
C LEU A 16 -28.46 0.77 13.50
N SER A 17 -28.39 -0.29 12.69
CA SER A 17 -27.15 -0.77 12.12
C SER A 17 -26.67 0.36 11.24
N ASN A 18 -25.88 1.26 11.83
CA ASN A 18 -24.85 1.97 11.10
C ASN A 18 -24.00 0.85 10.49
N ARG A 19 -24.40 0.37 9.32
CA ARG A 19 -23.50 -0.29 8.38
C ARG A 19 -22.33 0.67 8.31
N LEU A 20 -21.22 0.33 8.96
CA LEU A 20 -19.94 0.92 8.65
C LEU A 20 -19.72 0.56 7.19
N VAL A 21 -20.20 1.41 6.28
CA VAL A 21 -19.77 1.36 4.90
C VAL A 21 -18.27 1.49 5.02
N PRO A 22 -17.49 0.47 4.62
CA PRO A 22 -16.05 0.51 4.79
C PRO A 22 -15.56 1.75 4.05
N ARG A 23 -15.15 2.78 4.81
CA ARG A 23 -14.67 4.03 4.22
C ARG A 23 -13.49 3.66 3.33
N LYS A 24 -13.57 4.02 2.05
CA LYS A 24 -12.49 3.83 1.08
C LYS A 24 -11.21 4.45 1.64
N LEU A 25 -10.18 3.63 1.83
CA LEU A 25 -8.91 4.06 2.38
C LEU A 25 -7.96 4.44 1.25
N CYS A 26 -7.20 5.53 1.42
CA CYS A 26 -6.22 5.94 0.41
C CYS A 26 -5.22 4.82 0.09
N ARG A 27 -4.81 4.03 1.08
CA ARG A 27 -3.89 2.90 0.89
C ARG A 27 -4.39 1.83 -0.08
N ASP A 28 -5.69 1.76 -0.32
CA ASP A 28 -6.34 0.79 -1.21
C ASP A 28 -6.57 1.38 -2.61
N CYS A 29 -6.28 2.67 -2.80
CA CYS A 29 -6.40 3.36 -4.07
C CYS A 29 -5.18 3.12 -4.96
N LYS A 30 -5.40 2.88 -6.26
CA LYS A 30 -4.36 2.75 -7.30
C LYS A 30 -3.45 3.98 -7.41
N HIS A 31 -3.97 5.15 -7.09
CA HIS A 31 -3.25 6.42 -7.18
C HIS A 31 -2.46 6.79 -5.91
N PHE A 32 -2.45 5.94 -4.89
CA PHE A 32 -1.74 6.23 -3.65
C PHE A 32 -0.27 5.84 -3.73
N ILE A 33 0.61 6.82 -3.50
CA ILE A 33 2.06 6.64 -3.50
C ILE A 33 2.50 6.37 -2.05
N ALA A 34 2.56 5.09 -1.67
CA ALA A 34 2.74 4.68 -0.28
C ALA A 34 4.00 5.25 0.40
N HIS A 35 5.15 5.22 -0.29
CA HIS A 35 6.43 5.69 0.27
C HIS A 35 6.51 7.20 0.50
N LYS A 36 5.58 7.99 -0.08
CA LYS A 36 5.52 9.45 0.06
C LYS A 36 4.24 9.95 0.73
N GLU A 37 3.29 9.06 1.02
CA GLU A 37 1.94 9.39 1.50
C GLU A 37 1.19 10.41 0.61
N LYS A 38 1.49 10.41 -0.69
CA LYS A 38 0.98 11.36 -1.68
C LYS A 38 -0.07 10.72 -2.60
N CYS A 39 -0.92 11.55 -3.22
CA CYS A 39 -1.90 11.14 -4.22
C CYS A 39 -1.43 11.51 -5.63
N ALA A 40 -1.30 10.53 -6.52
CA ALA A 40 -0.79 10.72 -7.88
C ALA A 40 -1.74 11.52 -8.80
N ILE A 41 -3.02 11.66 -8.44
CA ILE A 41 -4.00 12.44 -9.22
C ILE A 41 -3.80 13.94 -9.03
N PHE A 42 -3.42 14.36 -7.82
CA PHE A 42 -3.42 15.76 -7.43
C PHE A 42 -1.99 16.22 -7.19
N GLY A 43 -1.59 17.27 -7.86
CA GLY A 43 -0.26 17.84 -7.74
C GLY A 43 -0.01 18.86 -8.84
N ASP A 44 1.14 19.50 -8.75
CA ASP A 44 1.58 20.46 -9.75
C ASP A 44 2.79 19.89 -10.50
N THR A 45 2.87 20.22 -11.78
CA THR A 45 4.01 19.84 -12.62
C THR A 45 4.79 21.10 -12.89
N ASP A 46 6.06 21.10 -12.50
CA ASP A 46 6.98 22.14 -12.92
C ASP A 46 7.40 21.87 -14.36
N PHE A 47 6.93 22.73 -15.27
CA PHE A 47 7.19 22.62 -16.70
C PHE A 47 8.64 22.96 -17.10
N VAL A 48 9.43 23.55 -16.19
CA VAL A 48 10.83 23.92 -16.46
C VAL A 48 11.75 22.71 -16.27
N ASN A 49 11.57 21.95 -15.19
CA ASN A 49 12.44 20.82 -14.83
C ASN A 49 11.75 19.45 -14.98
N GLY A 50 10.44 19.40 -15.27
CA GLY A 50 9.66 18.19 -15.39
C GLY A 50 9.36 17.49 -14.06
N SER A 51 9.59 18.16 -12.92
CA SER A 51 9.32 17.59 -11.61
C SER A 51 7.83 17.65 -11.28
N HIS A 52 7.31 16.57 -10.70
CA HIS A 52 5.93 16.48 -10.24
C HIS A 52 5.87 16.56 -8.71
N ASP A 53 5.24 17.60 -8.17
CA ASP A 53 4.95 17.70 -6.75
C ASP A 53 3.52 17.28 -6.43
N TYR A 54 3.38 16.02 -6.05
CA TYR A 54 2.08 15.47 -5.66
C TYR A 54 1.63 16.00 -4.30
N ASN A 55 0.33 16.25 -4.18
CA ASN A 55 -0.33 16.62 -2.94
C ASN A 55 -0.40 15.43 -1.98
N TYR A 56 -0.34 15.71 -0.68
CA TYR A 56 -0.54 14.69 0.35
C TYR A 56 -1.92 14.05 0.28
N ALA A 57 -1.99 12.72 0.35
CA ALA A 57 -3.27 12.00 0.27
C ALA A 57 -4.24 12.47 1.36
N LYS A 58 -3.74 12.70 2.58
CA LYS A 58 -4.54 13.21 3.70
C LYS A 58 -5.14 14.60 3.43
N SER A 59 -4.40 15.51 2.81
CA SER A 59 -4.93 16.84 2.49
C SER A 59 -5.95 16.77 1.36
N THR A 60 -5.70 15.94 0.34
CA THR A 60 -6.67 15.71 -0.75
C THR A 60 -7.97 15.07 -0.28
N ARG A 61 -7.93 14.25 0.78
CA ARG A 61 -9.11 13.61 1.39
C ARG A 61 -9.95 14.60 2.21
N LYS A 62 -9.33 15.64 2.76
CA LYS A 62 -10.02 16.68 3.54
C LYS A 62 -10.62 17.79 2.67
N ASN A 63 -10.25 17.83 1.40
CA ASN A 63 -10.70 18.86 0.48
C ASN A 63 -11.75 18.27 -0.47
N GLU A 64 -12.97 18.80 -0.40
CA GLU A 64 -14.13 18.36 -1.20
C GLU A 64 -13.98 18.63 -2.70
N ASP A 65 -13.19 19.65 -3.09
CA ASP A 65 -12.86 19.92 -4.50
C ASP A 65 -11.84 18.92 -5.06
N LYS A 66 -11.14 18.20 -4.18
CA LYS A 66 -10.20 17.13 -4.53
C LYS A 66 -10.84 15.76 -4.31
N CYS A 67 -10.30 14.93 -3.43
CA CYS A 67 -10.79 13.57 -3.23
C CYS A 67 -12.02 13.52 -2.30
N GLY A 68 -12.21 14.53 -1.46
CA GLY A 68 -13.32 14.66 -0.50
C GLY A 68 -13.37 13.52 0.53
N GLU A 69 -14.33 13.57 1.47
CA GLU A 69 -14.54 12.49 2.46
C GLU A 69 -15.16 11.21 1.88
N GLU A 70 -15.74 11.27 0.68
CA GLU A 70 -16.36 10.13 -0.02
C GLU A 70 -15.46 9.45 -1.07
N ALA A 71 -14.26 9.99 -1.29
CA ALA A 71 -13.21 9.43 -2.14
C ALA A 71 -13.67 9.41 -3.60
N LYS A 72 -14.05 10.58 -4.09
CA LYS A 72 -14.65 10.78 -5.42
C LYS A 72 -13.85 10.15 -6.55
N TYR A 73 -12.52 10.17 -6.43
CA TYR A 73 -11.58 9.65 -7.42
C TYR A 73 -10.89 8.35 -6.96
N PHE A 74 -11.55 7.55 -6.12
CA PHE A 74 -11.01 6.28 -5.68
C PHE A 74 -11.13 5.21 -6.79
N GLU A 75 -9.99 4.71 -7.23
CA GLU A 75 -9.88 3.51 -8.06
C GLU A 75 -9.26 2.39 -7.23
N GLU A 76 -9.94 1.25 -7.16
CA GLU A 76 -9.43 0.08 -6.45
C GLU A 76 -8.14 -0.46 -7.10
N ASN A 77 -7.11 -0.70 -6.28
CA ASN A 77 -5.88 -1.30 -6.77
C ASN A 77 -6.00 -2.83 -6.81
N THR A 78 -6.43 -3.36 -7.96
CA THR A 78 -6.52 -4.81 -8.23
C THR A 78 -5.16 -5.52 -8.26
N ASN A 79 -4.07 -4.80 -8.50
CA ASN A 79 -2.72 -5.35 -8.67
C ASN A 79 -1.84 -5.22 -7.42
N LYS A 80 -2.43 -4.97 -6.23
CA LYS A 80 -1.70 -4.81 -4.97
C LYS A 80 -0.70 -5.93 -4.69
N ILE A 81 -1.06 -7.16 -5.02
CA ILE A 81 -0.25 -8.37 -4.82
C ILE A 81 1.07 -8.30 -5.61
N VAL A 82 1.07 -7.63 -6.76
CA VAL A 82 2.24 -7.51 -7.64
C VAL A 82 3.03 -6.24 -7.36
N THR A 83 2.35 -5.12 -7.11
CA THR A 83 3.03 -3.83 -6.94
C THR A 83 3.81 -3.72 -5.64
N VAL A 84 3.34 -4.33 -4.55
CA VAL A 84 4.03 -4.22 -3.25
C VAL A 84 5.39 -4.95 -3.29
N PRO A 85 5.49 -6.23 -3.69
CA PRO A 85 6.78 -6.91 -3.79
C PRO A 85 7.74 -6.25 -4.77
N TYR A 86 7.23 -5.72 -5.90
CA TYR A 86 8.05 -5.09 -6.93
C TYR A 86 8.91 -3.93 -6.39
N TYR A 87 8.32 -3.00 -5.62
CA TYR A 87 9.07 -1.88 -5.07
C TYR A 87 10.03 -2.28 -3.92
N PHE A 88 9.72 -3.35 -3.18
CA PHE A 88 10.65 -3.91 -2.19
C PHE A 88 11.88 -4.51 -2.86
N ILE A 89 11.70 -5.28 -3.94
CA ILE A 89 12.81 -5.87 -4.70
C ILE A 89 13.62 -4.79 -5.41
N LEU A 90 12.98 -3.79 -6.00
CA LEU A 90 13.67 -2.69 -6.70
C LEU A 90 14.57 -1.89 -5.74
N ASN A 91 14.07 -1.55 -4.54
CA ASN A 91 14.85 -0.82 -3.54
C ASN A 91 15.97 -1.68 -2.94
N ALA A 92 15.71 -2.96 -2.65
CA ALA A 92 16.75 -3.87 -2.18
C ALA A 92 17.84 -4.07 -3.24
N ALA A 93 17.45 -4.31 -4.49
CA ALA A 93 18.38 -4.43 -5.60
C ALA A 93 19.20 -3.15 -5.76
N ALA A 94 18.58 -1.96 -5.80
CA ALA A 94 19.31 -0.70 -5.92
C ALA A 94 20.29 -0.43 -4.77
N THR A 95 19.92 -0.84 -3.55
CA THR A 95 20.76 -0.64 -2.35
C THR A 95 21.95 -1.60 -2.30
N TYR A 96 21.75 -2.87 -2.68
CA TYR A 96 22.76 -3.92 -2.54
C TYR A 96 23.48 -4.30 -3.85
N TRP A 97 23.07 -3.75 -4.99
CA TRP A 97 23.74 -3.92 -6.28
C TRP A 97 25.26 -3.71 -6.23
N PRO A 98 25.82 -2.74 -5.47
CA PRO A 98 27.27 -2.54 -5.43
C PRO A 98 28.00 -3.70 -4.74
N LEU A 99 27.32 -4.42 -3.85
CA LEU A 99 27.87 -5.52 -3.04
C LEU A 99 27.70 -6.89 -3.71
N THR A 100 26.79 -7.01 -4.68
CA THR A 100 26.61 -8.26 -5.45
C THR A 100 27.87 -8.80 -6.13
N PRO A 101 28.72 -7.99 -6.82
CA PRO A 101 29.95 -8.52 -7.41
C PRO A 101 30.96 -9.00 -6.36
N LEU A 102 31.02 -8.37 -5.19
CA LEU A 102 31.89 -8.78 -4.07
C LEU A 102 31.48 -10.16 -3.53
N LEU A 103 30.17 -10.39 -3.34
CA LEU A 103 29.64 -11.68 -2.91
C LEU A 103 29.94 -12.79 -3.92
N VAL A 104 29.76 -12.53 -5.21
CA VAL A 104 30.07 -13.49 -6.27
C VAL A 104 31.56 -13.83 -6.28
N LEU A 105 32.44 -12.83 -6.19
CA LEU A 105 33.89 -13.05 -6.10
C LEU A 105 34.27 -13.90 -4.87
N LEU A 106 33.63 -13.66 -3.72
CA LEU A 106 33.84 -14.45 -2.50
C LEU A 106 33.45 -15.91 -2.68
N VAL A 107 32.31 -16.19 -3.32
CA VAL A 107 31.86 -17.56 -3.60
C VAL A 107 32.78 -18.27 -4.58
N ILE A 108 33.22 -17.57 -5.64
CA ILE A 108 34.19 -18.12 -6.60
C ILE A 108 35.50 -18.45 -5.88
N TYR A 109 36.04 -17.51 -5.11
CA TYR A 109 37.28 -17.70 -4.35
C TYR A 109 37.18 -18.87 -3.36
N ALA A 110 36.10 -18.96 -2.59
CA ALA A 110 35.88 -20.07 -1.66
C ALA A 110 35.76 -21.41 -2.39
N SER A 111 35.09 -21.44 -3.54
CA SER A 111 34.95 -22.65 -4.37
C SER A 111 36.29 -23.09 -4.96
N SER A 112 37.11 -22.15 -5.41
CA SER A 112 38.46 -22.41 -5.91
C SER A 112 39.36 -22.94 -4.80
N LEU A 113 39.33 -22.32 -3.61
CA LEU A 113 40.06 -22.79 -2.43
C LEU A 113 39.63 -24.21 -2.04
N TYR A 114 38.33 -24.49 -2.02
CA TYR A 114 37.81 -25.81 -1.68
C TYR A 114 38.30 -26.91 -2.63
N LYS A 115 38.33 -26.64 -3.94
CA LYS A 115 38.88 -27.57 -4.94
C LYS A 115 40.39 -27.79 -4.78
N LEU A 116 41.13 -26.75 -4.39
CA LEU A 116 42.57 -26.85 -4.15
C LEU A 116 42.89 -27.67 -2.90
N THR A 117 42.06 -27.57 -1.86
CA THR A 117 42.27 -28.29 -0.59
C THR A 117 41.70 -29.72 -0.59
N ASN A 118 40.75 -30.02 -1.48
CA ASN A 118 40.17 -31.35 -1.65
C ASN A 118 40.27 -31.81 -3.11
N PRO A 119 41.47 -32.16 -3.60
CA PRO A 119 41.64 -32.67 -4.95
C PRO A 119 40.90 -34.01 -5.08
N THR A 120 39.94 -34.09 -5.99
CA THR A 120 39.34 -35.36 -6.39
C THR A 120 40.35 -36.11 -7.27
N ASN A 121 40.91 -37.21 -6.75
CA ASN A 121 41.68 -38.18 -7.54
C ASN A 121 40.85 -38.80 -8.65
#